data_AF-A0A834N5N8-F1
#
_entry.id   AF-A0A834N5N8-F1
#
_cell.length_a   1.000
_cell.length_b   1.000
_cell.length_c   1.000
_cell.angle_alpha   90.00
_cell.angle_beta   90.00
_cell.angle_gamma   90.00
#
_symmetry.space_group_name_H-M   'P 1'
#
loop_
_entity.id
_entity.type
_entity.pdbx_description
1 polymer ?
#
loop_
_entity_poly.entity_id
_entity_poly.type
_entity_poly.pdbx_seq_one_letter_code
_entity_poly.pdbx_strand_id
1 'polypeptide(L)'
;MCRVIDADYLYKELLHTEALVVPINNPQRLKVWPLLQSKQFEITGISKIESAADIVLSNAGWIAITAKENEKVKLQGWTPCARGIHLRIPALLKKSVTHRGTRVAGTPAYKKGRQVYIKE
;
A
#
# COMPACT_ATOMS: atom_id res chain seq x y z
N MET A 1 4.53 10.10 1.31
CA MET A 1 5.15 8.95 0.64
C MET A 1 6.62 8.93 1.02
N CYS A 2 7.14 7.80 1.48
CA CYS A 2 8.57 7.62 1.79
C CYS A 2 9.23 6.73 0.74
N ARG A 3 10.57 6.76 0.68
CA ARG A 3 11.32 5.77 -0.10
C ARG A 3 11.33 4.45 0.66
N VAL A 4 11.42 3.33 -0.08
CA VAL A 4 11.44 1.98 0.53
C VAL A 4 12.59 1.83 1.51
N ILE A 5 13.75 2.41 1.20
CA ILE A 5 14.94 2.39 2.08
C ILE A 5 14.72 3.08 3.44
N ASP A 6 13.76 4.02 3.51
CA ASP A 6 13.46 4.77 4.73
C ASP A 6 12.26 4.15 5.49
N ALA A 7 11.60 3.14 4.92
CA ALA A 7 10.30 2.65 5.41
C ALA A 7 10.40 2.02 6.81
N ASP A 8 11.38 1.16 7.04
CA ASP A 8 11.57 0.51 8.35
C ASP A 8 11.89 1.52 9.45
N TYR A 9 12.74 2.49 9.13
CA TYR A 9 13.11 3.57 10.04
C TYR A 9 11.88 4.41 10.40
N LEU A 10 11.14 4.89 9.39
CA LEU A 10 9.95 5.69 9.61
C LEU A 10 8.86 4.92 10.36
N TYR A 11 8.69 3.63 10.08
CA TYR A 11 7.73 2.81 10.82
C TYR A 11 8.07 2.78 12.30
N LYS A 12 9.34 2.52 12.67
CA LYS A 12 9.78 2.48 14.07
C LYS A 12 9.61 3.82 14.78
N GLU A 13 10.03 4.91 14.15
CA GLU A 13 9.91 6.25 14.73
C GLU A 13 8.45 6.68 14.89
N LEU A 14 7.62 6.49 13.85
CA LEU A 14 6.25 6.99 13.84
C LEU A 14 5.27 6.11 14.61
N LEU A 15 5.61 4.84 14.90
CA LEU A 15 4.77 3.94 15.71
C LEU A 15 4.54 4.47 17.14
N HIS A 16 5.47 5.28 17.65
CA HIS A 16 5.41 5.90 18.96
C HIS A 16 4.82 7.32 18.93
N THR A 17 4.16 7.69 17.83
CA THR A 17 3.53 9.00 17.62
C THR A 17 2.06 8.82 17.26
N GLU A 18 1.33 9.93 17.07
CA GLU A 18 -0.04 9.92 16.57
C GLU A 18 -0.14 9.78 15.05
N ALA A 19 0.99 9.76 14.33
CA ALA A 19 1.00 9.68 12.87
C ALA A 19 0.51 8.32 12.34
N LEU A 20 0.79 7.23 13.06
CA LEU A 20 0.33 5.88 12.74
C LEU A 20 -0.73 5.45 13.76
N VAL A 21 -1.99 5.77 13.48
CA VAL A 21 -3.12 5.57 14.40
C VAL A 21 -3.43 4.08 14.68
N VAL A 22 -2.96 3.16 13.82
CA VAL A 22 -3.08 1.71 14.03
C VAL A 22 -1.70 1.04 13.91
N PRO A 23 -1.21 0.37 14.98
CA PRO A 23 -1.83 0.30 16.30
C PRO A 23 -1.80 1.67 16.99
N ILE A 24 -2.82 1.95 17.80
CA ILE A 24 -2.82 3.09 18.71
C ILE A 24 -1.55 3.02 19.56
N ASN A 25 -0.86 4.16 19.69
CA ASN A 25 0.32 4.33 20.53
C ASN A 25 -0.02 4.19 22.02
N ASN A 26 -0.27 2.95 22.43
CA ASN A 26 -0.53 2.55 23.79
C ASN A 26 0.54 1.52 24.17
N PRO A 27 1.33 1.75 25.25
CA PRO A 27 2.43 0.87 25.61
C PRO A 27 2.03 -0.60 25.80
N GLN A 28 0.85 -0.89 26.36
CA GLN A 28 0.40 -2.28 26.56
C GLN A 28 0.01 -2.93 25.24
N ARG A 29 -0.60 -2.19 24.31
CA ARG A 29 -0.92 -2.69 22.98
C ARG A 29 0.33 -2.94 22.14
N LEU A 30 1.31 -2.03 22.22
CA LEU A 30 2.55 -2.15 21.46
C LEU A 30 3.39 -3.37 21.89
N LYS A 31 3.38 -3.73 23.18
CA LYS A 31 4.05 -4.96 23.67
C LYS A 31 3.59 -6.23 22.98
N VAL A 32 2.31 -6.30 22.59
CA VAL A 32 1.71 -7.47 21.93
C VAL A 32 1.48 -7.24 20.44
N TRP A 33 1.86 -6.07 19.92
CA TRP A 33 1.68 -5.75 18.51
C TRP A 33 2.67 -6.56 17.68
N PRO A 34 2.19 -7.39 16.73
CA PRO A 34 3.07 -8.21 15.91
C PRO A 34 3.90 -7.36 14.95
N LEU A 35 5.11 -7.83 14.65
CA LEU A 35 5.94 -7.25 13.60
C LEU A 35 5.27 -7.39 12.24
N LEU A 36 5.45 -6.37 11.42
CA LEU A 36 5.06 -6.45 10.02
C LEU A 36 6.06 -7.34 9.28
N GLN A 37 5.53 -8.27 8.50
CA GLN A 37 6.32 -9.12 7.60
C GLN A 37 5.78 -8.98 6.18
N SER A 38 6.64 -9.23 5.21
CA SER A 38 6.35 -8.93 3.81
C SER A 38 5.97 -10.17 3.00
N LYS A 39 5.14 -9.98 1.98
CA LYS A 39 4.91 -10.93 0.90
C LYS A 39 5.11 -10.23 -0.45
N GLN A 40 5.81 -10.91 -1.37
CA GLN A 40 6.06 -10.40 -2.72
C GLN A 40 5.01 -10.91 -3.70
N PHE A 41 4.73 -10.10 -4.73
CA PHE A 41 3.77 -10.38 -5.79
C PHE A 41 4.34 -9.94 -7.13
N GLU A 42 4.12 -10.75 -8.16
CA GLU A 42 4.39 -10.40 -9.56
C GLU A 42 3.07 -10.54 -10.34
N ILE A 43 2.69 -9.48 -11.06
CA ILE A 43 1.45 -9.41 -11.84
C ILE A 43 1.80 -8.89 -13.24
N THR A 44 1.24 -9.51 -14.27
CA THR A 44 1.30 -9.00 -15.64
C THR A 44 0.05 -8.17 -15.93
N GLY A 45 0.24 -6.95 -16.39
CA GLY A 45 -0.85 -6.05 -16.77
C GLY A 45 -1.60 -6.52 -18.02
N ILE A 46 -2.89 -6.16 -18.07
CA ILE A 46 -3.80 -6.51 -19.18
C ILE A 46 -4.09 -5.28 -20.02
N SER A 47 -4.48 -4.15 -19.41
CA SER A 47 -4.65 -2.88 -20.11
C SER A 47 -4.74 -1.71 -19.13
N LYS A 48 -4.61 -0.47 -19.63
CA LYS A 48 -4.79 0.75 -18.82
C LYS A 48 -6.22 0.99 -18.34
N ILE A 49 -7.19 0.23 -18.85
CA ILE A 49 -8.63 0.38 -18.56
C ILE A 49 -9.21 -0.85 -17.85
N GLU A 50 -8.38 -1.83 -17.52
CA GLU A 50 -8.80 -3.05 -16.84
C GLU A 50 -7.75 -3.54 -15.85
N SER A 51 -8.15 -3.70 -14.59
CA SER A 51 -7.28 -4.22 -13.55
C SER A 51 -7.07 -5.72 -13.72
N ALA A 52 -5.81 -6.14 -13.69
CA ALA A 52 -5.42 -7.54 -13.84
C ALA A 52 -5.69 -8.35 -12.56
N ALA A 53 -5.42 -7.74 -11.41
CA ALA A 53 -5.47 -8.40 -10.10
C ALA A 53 -5.81 -7.39 -9.00
N ASP A 54 -6.15 -7.90 -7.81
CA ASP A 54 -6.15 -7.13 -6.58
C ASP A 54 -5.13 -7.70 -5.58
N ILE A 55 -4.42 -6.82 -4.88
CA ILE A 55 -3.76 -7.18 -3.62
C ILE A 55 -4.75 -6.93 -2.49
N VAL A 56 -5.28 -7.99 -1.92
CA VAL A 56 -6.29 -7.92 -0.85
C VAL A 56 -5.58 -7.83 0.49
N LEU A 57 -6.00 -6.86 1.32
CA LEU A 57 -5.63 -6.70 2.72
C LEU A 57 -6.89 -7.01 3.55
N SER A 58 -7.00 -8.24 4.06
CA SER A 58 -8.17 -8.71 4.83
C SER A 58 -8.56 -7.68 5.89
N ASN A 59 -9.83 -7.27 5.88
CA ASN A 59 -10.45 -6.28 6.76
C ASN A 59 -9.96 -4.82 6.62
N ALA A 60 -9.02 -4.53 5.70
CA ALA A 60 -8.55 -3.16 5.41
C ALA A 60 -8.89 -2.71 3.98
N GLY A 61 -9.19 -3.65 3.07
CA GLY A 61 -9.60 -3.36 1.69
C GLY A 61 -8.75 -4.10 0.67
N TRP A 62 -8.55 -3.49 -0.50
CA TRP A 62 -7.69 -4.04 -1.53
C TRP A 62 -7.11 -2.93 -2.41
N ILE A 63 -6.04 -3.27 -3.13
CA ILE A 63 -5.40 -2.41 -4.13
C ILE A 63 -5.58 -3.07 -5.49
N ALA A 64 -6.31 -2.42 -6.40
CA ALA A 64 -6.47 -2.87 -7.78
C ALA A 64 -5.23 -2.56 -8.61
N ILE A 65 -4.71 -3.54 -9.34
CA ILE A 65 -3.50 -3.42 -10.15
C ILE A 65 -3.88 -3.23 -11.62
N THR A 66 -3.80 -2.00 -12.11
CA THR A 66 -4.03 -1.63 -13.51
C THR A 66 -2.73 -1.17 -14.16
N ALA A 67 -2.06 -2.08 -14.87
CA ALA A 67 -0.86 -1.79 -15.64
C ALA A 67 -1.09 -1.99 -17.14
N LYS A 68 -0.18 -1.50 -17.98
CA LYS A 68 -0.28 -1.71 -19.43
C LYS A 68 -0.24 -3.19 -19.76
N GLU A 69 -0.73 -3.53 -20.94
CA GLU A 69 -0.61 -4.88 -21.46
C GLU A 69 0.84 -5.37 -21.43
N ASN A 70 1.06 -6.58 -20.92
CA ASN A 70 2.36 -7.23 -20.77
C ASN A 70 3.37 -6.53 -19.84
N GLU A 71 2.96 -5.47 -19.14
CA GLU A 71 3.80 -4.80 -18.15
C GLU A 71 3.89 -5.65 -16.88
N LYS A 72 5.12 -6.03 -16.50
CA LYS A 72 5.37 -6.76 -15.26
C LYS A 72 5.45 -5.80 -14.07
N VAL A 73 4.53 -5.97 -13.13
CA VAL A 73 4.48 -5.22 -11.88
C VAL A 73 4.97 -6.11 -10.75
N LYS A 74 6.01 -5.65 -10.05
CA LYS A 74 6.50 -6.28 -8.82
C LYS A 74 6.10 -5.43 -7.62
N LEU A 75 5.46 -6.07 -6.65
CA LEU A 75 4.97 -5.42 -5.43
C LEU A 75 5.42 -6.22 -4.22
N GLN A 76 5.56 -5.51 -3.11
CA GLN A 76 5.76 -6.10 -1.81
C GLN A 76 4.74 -5.46 -0.87
N GLY A 77 4.06 -6.27 -0.09
CA GLY A 77 3.07 -5.80 0.88
C GLY A 77 3.39 -6.32 2.26
N TRP A 78 3.18 -5.46 3.26
CA TRP A 78 3.51 -5.72 4.66
C TRP A 78 2.24 -5.73 5.50
N THR A 79 2.06 -6.80 6.28
CA THR A 79 0.98 -6.92 7.26
C THR A 79 1.50 -7.59 8.53
N PRO A 80 0.78 -7.48 9.65
CA PRO A 80 1.02 -8.27 10.86
C PRO A 80 1.29 -9.76 10.57
N CYS A 81 2.52 -10.21 10.80
CA CYS A 81 2.98 -11.57 10.49
C CYS A 81 2.75 -12.01 9.03
N ALA A 82 2.70 -11.09 8.07
CA ALA A 82 2.36 -11.36 6.66
C ALA A 82 0.98 -12.06 6.47
N ARG A 83 0.08 -11.95 7.45
CA ARG A 83 -1.26 -12.55 7.40
C ARG A 83 -2.27 -11.63 6.74
N GLY A 84 -3.32 -12.22 6.17
CA GLY A 84 -4.42 -11.47 5.55
C GLY A 84 -4.04 -10.73 4.26
N ILE A 85 -2.81 -10.89 3.74
CA ILE A 85 -2.42 -10.34 2.45
C ILE A 85 -2.36 -11.43 1.38
N HIS A 86 -3.14 -11.26 0.31
CA HIS A 86 -3.20 -12.24 -0.77
C HIS A 86 -3.50 -11.62 -2.12
N LEU A 87 -3.13 -12.34 -3.17
CA LEU A 87 -3.39 -11.98 -4.55
C LEU A 87 -4.76 -12.54 -4.95
N ARG A 88 -5.61 -11.70 -5.52
CA ARG A 88 -6.88 -12.09 -6.12
C ARG A 88 -6.82 -11.86 -7.62
N ILE A 89 -6.92 -12.94 -8.39
CA ILE A 89 -6.98 -12.92 -9.85
C ILE A 89 -8.24 -13.70 -10.28
N PRO A 90 -9.09 -13.14 -11.14
CA PRO A 90 -9.00 -11.78 -11.67
C PRO A 90 -9.43 -10.73 -10.62
N ALA A 91 -9.17 -9.44 -10.87
CA ALA A 91 -9.66 -8.37 -9.99
C ALA A 91 -11.19 -8.41 -9.83
N LEU A 92 -11.70 -8.04 -8.66
CA LEU A 92 -13.13 -8.06 -8.34
C LEU A 92 -13.90 -7.00 -9.13
N LEU A 93 -13.40 -5.77 -9.11
CA LEU A 93 -13.96 -4.63 -9.84
C LEU A 93 -13.03 -4.21 -10.98
N LYS A 94 -12.85 -5.09 -11.97
CA LYS A 94 -11.84 -4.93 -13.03
C LYS A 94 -11.89 -3.57 -13.74
N LYS A 95 -13.11 -3.06 -13.99
CA LYS A 95 -13.35 -1.79 -14.70
C LYS A 95 -13.46 -0.57 -13.78
N SER A 96 -13.34 -0.72 -12.46
CA SER A 96 -13.40 0.43 -11.51
C SER A 96 -12.44 1.57 -11.88
N VAL A 97 -11.30 1.22 -12.50
CA VAL A 97 -10.29 2.16 -12.96
C VAL A 97 -10.80 3.20 -13.97
N THR A 98 -11.85 2.90 -14.73
CA THR A 98 -12.47 3.83 -15.69
C THR A 98 -13.54 4.71 -15.06
N HIS A 99 -13.95 4.43 -13.82
CA HIS A 99 -14.97 5.19 -13.10
C HIS A 99 -14.37 6.27 -12.17
N ARG A 100 -13.04 6.45 -12.19
CA ARG A 100 -12.39 7.54 -11.45
C ARG A 100 -12.60 8.88 -12.15
N GLY A 101 -12.77 9.95 -11.38
CA GLY A 101 -12.80 11.32 -11.92
C GLY A 101 -11.47 11.72 -12.57
N THR A 102 -11.51 12.80 -13.36
CA THR A 102 -10.32 13.38 -13.97
C THR A 102 -9.28 13.74 -12.90
N ARG A 103 -8.00 13.46 -13.20
CA ARG A 103 -6.91 13.84 -12.32
C ARG A 103 -6.86 15.36 -12.17
N VAL A 104 -7.01 15.85 -10.94
CA VAL A 104 -6.89 17.29 -10.64
C VAL A 104 -5.43 17.62 -10.38
N ALA A 105 -4.72 18.11 -11.40
CA ALA A 105 -3.32 18.47 -11.27
C ALA A 105 -3.12 19.54 -10.17
N GLY A 106 -2.00 19.47 -9.43
CA GLY A 106 -1.66 20.46 -8.42
C GLY A 106 -2.31 20.29 -7.05
N THR A 107 -3.24 19.34 -6.86
CA THR A 107 -3.79 19.04 -5.53
C THR A 107 -2.82 18.17 -4.71
N PRO A 108 -2.88 18.21 -3.36
CA PRO A 108 -2.04 17.39 -2.50
C PRO A 108 -2.10 15.89 -2.81
N ALA A 109 -3.26 15.38 -3.25
CA ALA A 109 -3.46 13.98 -3.61
C ALA A 109 -2.56 13.50 -4.77
N TYR A 110 -2.21 14.42 -5.69
CA TYR A 110 -1.42 14.10 -6.89
C TYR A 110 -0.05 14.78 -6.92
N LYS A 111 0.28 15.56 -5.89
CA LYS A 111 1.62 16.10 -5.66
C LYS A 111 2.49 14.99 -5.08
N LYS A 112 3.74 14.90 -5.52
CA LYS A 112 4.76 14.17 -4.76
C LYS A 112 4.85 14.89 -3.40
N GLY A 113 4.50 14.22 -2.32
CA GLY A 113 4.43 14.84 -1.00
C GLY A 113 5.78 15.49 -0.63
N ARG A 114 5.72 16.61 0.11
CA ARG A 114 6.90 17.17 0.78
C ARG A 114 7.43 16.11 1.75
N GLN A 115 8.74 15.91 1.80
CA GLN A 115 9.36 14.96 2.71
C GLN A 115 9.08 15.43 4.14
N VAL A 116 8.23 14.71 4.87
CA VAL A 116 7.79 15.08 6.24
C VAL A 116 8.89 14.75 7.27
N TYR A 117 9.86 13.92 6.88
CA TYR A 117 10.96 13.49 7.72
C TYR A 117 12.28 13.58 6.95
N ILE A 118 13.21 14.40 7.45
CA ILE A 118 14.60 14.48 6.98
C ILE A 118 15.44 13.97 8.15
N LYS A 119 16.18 12.89 7.93
CA LYS A 119 17.19 12.44 8.89
C LYS A 119 18.38 13.40 8.76
N GLU A 120 18.77 14.04 9.85
CA GLU A 120 20.01 14.84 9.93
C GLU A 120 21.25 13.98 9.65
#